data_AF-A0A7S2EBA2-F1
#
_entry.id   AF-A0A7S2EBA2-F1
#
_cell.length_a   1.000
_cell.length_b   1.000
_cell.length_c   1.000
_cell.angle_alpha   90.00
_cell.angle_beta   90.00
_cell.angle_gamma   90.00
#
_symmetry.space_group_name_H-M   'P 1'
#
loop_
_entity.id
_entity.type
_entity.pdbx_description
1 polymer ?
#
loop_
_entity_poly.entity_id
_entity_poly.type
_entity_poly.pdbx_seq_one_letter_code
_entity_poly.pdbx_strand_id
1 'polypeptide(L)'
;MSCRGRRICITFGWILSACAVMVRSKICVETDENAFLCTDDAAKARSAAIKGGNDDYFNHVVDYGVTQKTDGTNDEQRAMREVIHKMKIYFRDDVFAKSSFDDVREHCKNKHELCAFWASMGECERNPSYMQESCPAVCRSCHLLKKQF
;
A
#
# COMPACT_ATOMS: atom_id res chain seq x y z
N MET A 1 -19.09 -5.15 13.57
CA MET A 1 -19.53 -6.16 12.58
C MET A 1 -18.76 -7.44 12.83
N SER A 2 -19.44 -8.58 13.03
CA SER A 2 -18.81 -9.88 13.34
C SER A 2 -18.71 -10.69 12.06
N CYS A 3 -17.49 -11.09 11.68
CA CYS A 3 -17.30 -11.91 10.48
C CYS A 3 -17.80 -13.32 10.72
N ARG A 4 -18.72 -13.77 9.87
CA ARG A 4 -19.18 -15.16 9.80
C ARG A 4 -18.73 -15.71 8.47
N GLY A 5 -17.63 -16.48 8.47
CA GLY A 5 -17.27 -17.30 7.31
C GLY A 5 -18.34 -18.39 7.08
N ARG A 6 -18.63 -18.73 5.82
CA ARG A 6 -19.55 -19.84 5.50
C ARG A 6 -18.94 -21.15 6.00
N ARG A 7 -19.76 -21.96 6.70
CA ARG A 7 -19.43 -23.32 7.10
C ARG A 7 -19.26 -24.18 5.84
N ILE A 8 -18.06 -24.72 5.60
CA ILE A 8 -17.89 -25.87 4.71
C ILE A 8 -17.87 -27.10 5.62
N CYS A 9 -19.01 -27.75 5.76
CA CYS A 9 -19.11 -29.05 6.42
C CYS A 9 -18.95 -30.12 5.34
N ILE A 10 -17.82 -30.82 5.31
CA ILE A 10 -17.66 -32.01 4.47
C ILE A 10 -18.26 -33.19 5.23
N THR A 11 -19.36 -33.75 4.73
CA THR A 11 -19.97 -34.94 5.32
C THR A 11 -19.30 -36.19 4.77
N PHE A 12 -18.31 -36.74 5.49
CA PHE A 12 -17.96 -38.15 5.35
C PHE A 12 -18.77 -38.95 6.37
N GLY A 13 -19.34 -40.07 5.92
CA GLY A 13 -20.45 -40.77 6.58
C GLY A 13 -20.35 -40.96 8.09
N TRP A 14 -21.50 -40.82 8.75
CA TRP A 14 -21.87 -41.29 10.10
C TRP A 14 -20.84 -41.18 11.25
N ILE A 15 -19.86 -40.28 11.18
CA ILE A 15 -18.96 -39.96 12.29
C ILE A 15 -19.13 -38.49 12.64
N LEU A 16 -19.19 -38.20 13.95
CA LEU A 16 -19.36 -36.90 14.58
C LEU A 16 -18.72 -35.77 13.78
N SER A 17 -19.54 -34.77 13.42
CA SER A 17 -19.12 -33.60 12.67
C SER A 17 -18.03 -32.84 13.42
N ALA A 18 -16.77 -33.02 13.01
CA ALA A 18 -15.67 -32.16 13.45
C ALA A 18 -15.80 -30.82 12.71
N CYS A 19 -16.55 -29.89 13.30
CA CYS A 19 -16.46 -28.49 12.90
C CYS A 19 -15.07 -27.98 13.29
N ALA A 20 -14.23 -27.65 12.32
CA ALA A 20 -13.00 -26.92 12.57
C ALA A 20 -13.31 -25.66 13.39
N VAL A 21 -12.53 -25.40 14.44
CA VAL A 21 -12.70 -24.27 15.34
C VAL A 21 -12.71 -22.97 14.52
N MET A 22 -13.79 -22.20 14.67
CA MET A 22 -13.96 -20.88 14.05
C MET A 22 -12.82 -19.96 14.50
N VAL A 23 -11.91 -19.60 13.59
CA VAL A 23 -10.95 -18.51 13.83
C VAL A 23 -11.75 -17.22 13.80
N ARG A 24 -12.03 -16.67 14.98
CA ARG A 24 -12.89 -15.51 15.17
C ARG A 24 -12.03 -14.24 15.07
N SER A 25 -11.63 -13.89 13.85
CA SER A 25 -10.79 -12.71 13.63
C SER A 25 -11.54 -11.41 14.00
N LYS A 26 -10.88 -10.48 14.71
CA LYS A 26 -11.49 -9.20 15.11
C LYS A 26 -11.75 -8.24 13.96
N ILE A 27 -11.02 -8.37 12.85
CA ILE A 27 -11.01 -7.40 11.74
C ILE A 27 -11.12 -8.15 10.42
N CYS A 28 -11.98 -7.65 9.53
CA CYS A 28 -12.13 -8.20 8.18
C CYS A 28 -12.24 -7.07 7.18
N VAL A 29 -11.50 -7.19 6.10
CA VAL A 29 -11.50 -6.22 5.00
C VAL A 29 -12.10 -6.90 3.79
N GLU A 30 -13.09 -6.24 3.19
CA GLU A 30 -13.71 -6.66 1.93
C GLU A 30 -12.74 -6.42 0.77
N THR A 31 -12.63 -7.41 -0.11
CA THR A 31 -11.89 -7.33 -1.36
C THR A 31 -12.86 -7.28 -2.54
N ASP A 32 -12.32 -6.98 -3.71
CA ASP A 32 -12.96 -6.79 -5.01
C ASP A 32 -13.79 -7.97 -5.56
N GLU A 33 -13.70 -9.16 -4.95
CA GLU A 33 -14.49 -10.34 -5.34
C GLU A 33 -15.58 -10.72 -4.32
N ASN A 34 -16.10 -9.76 -3.52
CA ASN A 34 -16.96 -10.05 -2.36
C ASN A 34 -16.32 -11.05 -1.39
N ALA A 35 -14.99 -11.15 -1.41
CA ALA A 35 -14.22 -11.98 -0.51
C ALA A 35 -13.79 -11.16 0.70
N PHE A 36 -13.80 -11.77 1.87
CA PHE A 36 -13.46 -11.10 3.13
C PHE A 36 -12.17 -11.67 3.67
N LEU A 37 -11.12 -10.85 3.72
CA LEU A 37 -9.88 -11.23 4.36
C LEU A 37 -9.94 -10.91 5.84
N CYS A 38 -10.01 -11.95 6.66
CA CYS A 38 -10.23 -11.86 8.09
C CYS A 38 -8.92 -12.15 8.84
N THR A 39 -8.40 -11.20 9.61
CA THR A 39 -7.21 -11.41 10.46
C THR A 39 -7.32 -10.63 11.76
N ASP A 40 -6.64 -11.09 12.81
CA ASP A 40 -6.59 -10.39 14.10
C ASP A 40 -5.69 -9.15 14.09
N ASP A 41 -4.93 -8.95 13.01
CA ASP A 41 -3.99 -7.86 12.81
C ASP A 41 -4.53 -6.87 11.75
N ALA A 42 -4.93 -5.68 12.19
CA ALA A 42 -5.49 -4.64 11.33
C ALA A 42 -4.56 -4.24 10.16
N ALA A 43 -3.25 -4.22 10.41
CA ALA A 43 -2.25 -3.82 9.44
C ALA A 43 -2.05 -4.94 8.40
N LYS A 44 -2.09 -6.21 8.82
CA LYS A 44 -2.09 -7.35 7.90
C LYS A 44 -3.38 -7.42 7.08
N ALA A 45 -4.53 -7.10 7.67
CA ALA A 45 -5.82 -7.10 6.98
C ALA A 45 -5.82 -6.10 5.82
N ARG A 46 -5.36 -4.87 6.10
CA ARG A 46 -5.22 -3.80 5.10
C ARG A 46 -4.18 -4.17 4.06
N SER A 47 -3.00 -4.65 4.48
CA SER A 47 -1.92 -5.03 3.55
C SER A 47 -2.33 -6.15 2.60
N ALA A 48 -3.12 -7.12 3.06
CA ALA A 48 -3.55 -8.24 2.21
C ALA A 48 -4.75 -7.88 1.31
N ALA A 49 -5.65 -6.98 1.71
CA ALA A 49 -6.66 -6.41 0.81
C ALA A 49 -6.02 -5.57 -0.30
N ILE A 50 -4.95 -4.82 0.03
CA ILE A 50 -4.16 -4.06 -0.94
C ILE A 50 -3.42 -4.98 -1.93
N LYS A 51 -2.93 -6.15 -1.48
CA LYS A 51 -2.26 -7.15 -2.35
C LYS A 51 -3.23 -7.92 -3.25
N GLY A 52 -4.49 -8.05 -2.84
CA GLY A 52 -5.53 -8.78 -3.58
C GLY A 52 -6.37 -7.90 -4.51
N GLY A 53 -6.32 -6.59 -4.34
CA GLY A 53 -7.16 -5.63 -5.07
C GLY A 53 -6.62 -5.22 -6.44
N ASN A 54 -7.53 -4.89 -7.36
CA ASN A 54 -7.24 -4.18 -8.61
C ASN A 54 -6.52 -2.83 -8.35
N ASP A 55 -5.72 -2.36 -9.32
CA ASP A 55 -4.91 -1.13 -9.28
C ASP A 55 -5.73 0.12 -8.86
N ASP A 56 -7.04 0.15 -9.10
CA ASP A 56 -7.94 1.25 -8.71
C ASP A 56 -8.18 1.30 -7.18
N TYR A 57 -8.36 0.15 -6.52
CA TYR A 57 -8.50 0.08 -5.06
C TYR A 57 -7.20 0.46 -4.35
N PHE A 58 -6.06 0.02 -4.91
CA PHE A 58 -4.73 0.37 -4.42
C PHE A 58 -4.53 1.89 -4.35
N ASN A 59 -4.96 2.62 -5.39
CA ASN A 59 -4.80 4.07 -5.46
C ASN A 59 -5.67 4.85 -4.46
N HIS A 60 -6.80 4.28 -4.02
CA HIS A 60 -7.73 4.96 -3.10
C HIS A 60 -7.38 4.74 -1.62
N VAL A 61 -6.65 3.67 -1.29
CA VAL A 61 -6.35 3.29 0.09
C VAL A 61 -4.97 3.76 0.54
N VAL A 62 -4.01 3.90 -0.38
CA VAL A 62 -2.63 4.25 -0.04
C VAL A 62 -2.47 5.76 0.14
N ASP A 63 -1.97 6.15 1.31
CA ASP A 63 -1.58 7.53 1.60
C ASP A 63 -0.15 7.80 1.14
N TYR A 64 -0.01 8.44 -0.02
CA TYR A 64 1.28 8.88 -0.58
C TYR A 64 1.77 10.22 -0.01
N GLY A 65 1.04 10.83 0.92
CA GLY A 65 1.29 12.18 1.43
C GLY A 65 0.53 13.26 0.67
N VAL A 66 1.14 14.45 0.59
CA VAL A 66 0.54 15.63 -0.05
C VAL A 66 0.30 15.38 -1.54
N THR A 67 -0.86 15.81 -2.04
CA THR A 67 -1.21 15.77 -3.47
C THR A 67 -0.18 16.53 -4.30
N GLN A 68 0.31 15.89 -5.35
CA GLN A 68 1.34 16.47 -6.22
C GLN A 68 0.72 17.39 -7.27
N LYS A 69 1.25 18.61 -7.39
CA LYS A 69 0.93 19.52 -8.48
C LYS A 69 1.52 18.99 -9.78
N THR A 70 0.71 19.04 -10.83
CA THR A 70 1.10 18.67 -12.19
C THR A 70 0.60 19.76 -13.16
N ASP A 71 0.91 21.01 -12.86
CA ASP A 71 0.66 22.17 -13.71
C ASP A 71 1.83 22.40 -14.69
N GLY A 72 1.82 23.51 -15.43
CA GLY A 72 2.83 23.81 -16.44
C GLY A 72 2.52 23.22 -17.83
N THR A 73 3.57 23.05 -18.63
CA THR A 73 3.51 22.62 -20.03
C THR A 73 3.13 21.13 -20.16
N ASN A 74 2.69 20.72 -21.36
CA ASN A 74 2.35 19.31 -21.61
C ASN A 74 3.52 18.35 -21.35
N ASP A 75 4.76 18.80 -21.62
CA ASP A 75 5.96 17.98 -21.44
C ASP A 75 6.32 17.85 -19.96
N GLU A 76 6.24 18.94 -19.19
CA GLU A 76 6.40 18.91 -17.73
C GLU A 76 5.34 18.02 -17.08
N GLN A 77 4.08 18.16 -17.48
CA GLN A 77 3.00 17.31 -16.99
C GLN A 77 3.23 15.83 -17.31
N ARG A 78 3.72 15.51 -18.51
CA ARG A 78 4.04 14.13 -18.89
C ARG A 78 5.16 13.57 -18.02
N ALA A 79 6.24 14.32 -17.82
CA ALA A 79 7.36 13.91 -17.00
C ALA A 79 6.95 13.71 -15.52
N MET A 80 6.13 14.61 -14.98
CA MET A 80 5.60 14.49 -13.62
C MET A 80 4.66 13.28 -13.46
N ARG A 81 3.78 13.03 -14.44
CA ARG A 81 2.90 11.85 -14.43
C ARG A 81 3.71 10.56 -14.49
N GLU A 82 4.80 10.53 -15.24
CA GLU A 82 5.67 9.37 -15.34
C GLU A 82 6.31 9.01 -13.99
N VAL A 83 6.86 9.99 -13.27
CA VAL A 83 7.46 9.73 -11.95
C VAL A 83 6.41 9.34 -10.91
N ILE A 84 5.21 9.94 -10.95
CA ILE A 84 4.07 9.54 -10.11
C ILE A 84 3.64 8.10 -10.42
N HIS A 85 3.60 7.70 -11.69
CA HIS A 85 3.25 6.34 -12.09
C HIS A 85 4.28 5.33 -11.57
N LYS A 86 5.58 5.63 -11.73
CA LYS A 86 6.68 4.81 -11.19
C LYS A 86 6.63 4.69 -9.67
N MET A 87 6.25 5.77 -8.97
CA MET A 87 6.02 5.75 -7.53
C MET A 87 4.89 4.77 -7.16
N LYS A 88 3.72 4.86 -7.81
CA LYS A 88 2.59 3.97 -7.52
C LYS A 88 2.96 2.49 -7.68
N ILE A 89 3.69 2.16 -8.75
CA ILE A 89 4.22 0.81 -8.98
C ILE A 89 5.15 0.37 -7.85
N TYR A 90 6.10 1.23 -7.45
CA TYR A 90 7.00 0.95 -6.34
C TYR A 90 6.25 0.68 -5.02
N PHE A 91 5.17 1.43 -4.75
CA PHE A 91 4.37 1.16 -3.56
C PHE A 91 3.70 -0.21 -3.62
N ARG A 92 3.14 -0.59 -4.77
CA ARG A 92 2.46 -1.87 -4.97
C ARG A 92 3.44 -3.04 -4.86
N ASP A 93 4.54 -2.97 -5.61
CA ASP A 93 5.44 -4.11 -5.86
C ASP A 93 6.54 -4.24 -4.80
N ASP A 94 6.82 -3.19 -4.04
CA ASP A 94 7.86 -3.20 -3.01
C ASP A 94 7.30 -2.84 -1.63
N VAL A 95 6.77 -1.63 -1.45
CA VAL A 95 6.45 -1.08 -0.11
C VAL A 95 5.35 -1.88 0.60
N PHE A 96 4.33 -2.31 -0.14
CA PHE A 96 3.25 -3.13 0.40
C PHE A 96 3.47 -4.63 0.19
N ALA A 97 4.25 -5.03 -0.81
CA ALA A 97 4.57 -6.42 -1.08
C ALA A 97 5.51 -7.03 -0.03
N LYS A 98 6.56 -6.29 0.37
CA LYS A 98 7.69 -6.81 1.17
C LYS A 98 7.58 -6.36 2.63
N SER A 99 7.72 -7.31 3.55
CA SER A 99 7.67 -7.06 5.00
C SER A 99 8.83 -6.18 5.51
N SER A 100 9.93 -6.07 4.75
CA SER A 100 11.05 -5.18 5.06
C SER A 100 10.65 -3.70 5.16
N PHE A 101 9.47 -3.33 4.65
CA PHE A 101 8.96 -1.96 4.69
C PHE A 101 7.95 -1.71 5.81
N ASP A 102 7.58 -2.72 6.60
CA ASP A 102 6.49 -2.60 7.59
C ASP A 102 6.75 -1.48 8.61
N ASP A 103 8.01 -1.22 8.95
CA ASP A 103 8.39 -0.17 9.90
C ASP A 103 8.44 1.25 9.31
N VAL A 104 8.56 1.37 7.98
CA VAL A 104 8.82 2.66 7.30
C VAL A 104 7.65 3.11 6.44
N ARG A 105 6.73 2.21 6.09
CA ARG A 105 5.61 2.47 5.17
C ARG A 105 4.78 3.68 5.59
N GLU A 106 4.42 3.79 6.86
CA GLU A 106 3.61 4.91 7.38
C GLU A 106 4.33 6.28 7.30
N HIS A 107 5.66 6.28 7.24
CA HIS A 107 6.47 7.49 7.15
C HIS A 107 6.90 7.81 5.72
N CYS A 108 6.67 6.89 4.77
CA CYS A 108 7.05 7.10 3.39
C CYS A 108 6.01 7.90 2.62
N LYS A 109 6.04 9.22 2.80
CA LYS A 109 5.06 10.15 2.23
C LYS A 109 5.75 11.35 1.61
N ASN A 110 5.22 11.85 0.50
CA ASN A 110 5.61 13.14 -0.05
C ASN A 110 5.10 14.25 0.88
N LYS A 111 6.01 15.08 1.38
CA LYS A 111 5.70 16.19 2.30
C LYS A 111 5.48 17.51 1.58
N HIS A 112 5.75 17.57 0.28
CA HIS A 112 5.63 18.77 -0.53
C HIS A 112 4.86 18.50 -1.83
N GLU A 113 4.07 19.47 -2.28
CA GLU A 113 3.24 19.37 -3.50
C GLU A 113 4.07 19.35 -4.81
N LEU A 114 5.33 19.80 -4.77
CA LEU A 114 6.26 19.84 -5.91
C LEU A 114 7.23 18.65 -5.97
N CYS A 115 7.07 17.62 -5.13
CA CYS A 115 7.97 16.47 -5.16
C CYS A 115 8.01 15.80 -6.55
N ALA A 116 6.88 15.68 -7.25
CA ALA A 116 6.82 15.12 -8.60
C ALA A 116 7.59 15.99 -9.61
N PHE A 117 7.45 17.31 -9.53
CA PHE A 117 8.19 18.25 -10.37
C PHE A 117 9.71 18.09 -10.15
N TRP A 118 10.17 18.18 -8.90
CA TRP A 118 11.59 18.03 -8.57
C TRP A 118 12.15 16.66 -8.96
N ALA A 119 11.39 15.58 -8.71
CA ALA A 119 11.80 14.25 -9.15
C ALA A 119 11.93 14.15 -10.67
N SER A 120 11.01 14.76 -11.43
CA SER A 120 11.10 14.79 -12.89
C SER A 120 12.31 15.57 -13.42
N MET A 121 12.84 16.50 -12.63
CA MET A 121 14.06 17.27 -12.90
C MET A 121 15.35 16.58 -12.43
N GLY A 122 15.26 15.36 -11.87
CA GLY A 122 16.41 14.59 -11.40
C GLY A 122 16.91 14.98 -10.01
N GLU A 123 16.09 15.65 -9.18
CA GLU A 123 16.49 16.03 -7.82
C GLU A 123 16.66 14.82 -6.90
N CYS A 124 16.06 13.66 -7.20
CA CYS A 124 16.27 12.45 -6.42
C CYS A 124 17.76 12.03 -6.41
N GLU A 125 18.47 12.26 -7.51
CA GLU A 125 19.90 11.97 -7.68
C GLU A 125 20.79 13.17 -7.36
N ARG A 126 20.34 14.38 -7.72
CA ARG A 126 21.11 15.61 -7.54
C ARG A 126 21.07 16.15 -6.12
N ASN A 127 19.94 15.97 -5.43
CA ASN A 127 19.72 16.41 -4.07
C ASN A 127 19.08 15.31 -3.20
N PRO A 128 19.78 14.15 -3.05
CA PRO A 128 19.23 12.98 -2.42
C PRO A 128 18.89 13.23 -0.94
N SER A 129 19.67 14.07 -0.24
CA SER A 129 19.43 14.34 1.19
C SER A 129 18.07 14.99 1.40
N TYR A 130 17.76 16.06 0.66
CA TYR A 130 16.48 16.74 0.79
C TYR A 130 15.32 15.87 0.28
N MET A 131 15.54 15.20 -0.86
CA MET A 131 14.48 14.40 -1.47
C MET A 131 14.14 13.14 -0.68
N GLN A 132 15.10 12.52 0.02
CA GLN A 132 14.82 11.41 0.93
C GLN A 132 14.01 11.86 2.15
N GLU A 133 14.26 13.05 2.68
CA GLU A 133 13.54 13.54 3.85
C GLU A 133 12.14 14.06 3.49
N SER A 134 12.02 14.78 2.37
CA SER A 134 10.81 15.50 1.97
C SER A 134 9.95 14.73 0.97
N CYS A 135 10.56 13.92 0.11
CA CYS A 135 9.91 13.28 -1.03
C CYS A 135 10.26 11.77 -1.18
N PRO A 136 10.36 10.99 -0.08
CA PRO A 136 10.86 9.61 -0.15
C PRO A 136 9.99 8.70 -1.03
N ALA A 137 8.69 8.99 -1.08
CA ALA A 137 7.73 8.23 -1.86
C ALA A 137 8.00 8.36 -3.37
N VAL A 138 7.97 9.57 -3.92
CA VAL A 138 8.16 9.75 -5.38
C VAL A 138 9.57 9.39 -5.85
N CYS A 139 10.58 9.58 -4.99
CA CYS A 139 11.94 9.12 -5.27
C CYS A 139 12.16 7.61 -5.07
N ARG A 140 11.13 6.88 -4.64
CA ARG A 140 11.17 5.43 -4.44
C ARG A 140 12.28 5.01 -3.46
N SER A 141 12.44 5.79 -2.40
CA SER A 141 13.53 5.70 -1.43
C SER A 141 13.05 5.38 -0.01
N CYS A 142 11.85 4.82 0.16
CA CYS A 142 11.30 4.47 1.48
C CYS A 142 12.24 3.59 2.32
N HIS A 143 13.04 2.74 1.67
CA HIS A 143 13.98 1.84 2.33
C HIS A 143 15.16 2.57 3.02
N LEU A 144 15.37 3.85 2.69
CA LEU A 144 16.41 4.69 3.28
C LEU A 144 15.90 5.46 4.51
N LEU A 145 14.60 5.42 4.78
CA LEU A 145 14.03 6.06 5.97
C LEU A 145 14.52 5.32 7.22
N LYS A 146 15.16 6.06 8.12
CA LYS A 146 15.62 5.51 9.40
C LYS A 146 14.43 5.38 10.35
N LYS A 147 14.36 4.27 11.08
CA LYS A 147 13.51 4.18 12.27
C LYS A 147 13.94 5.28 13.24
N GLN A 148 13.07 6.24 13.52
CA GLN A 148 13.29 7.15 14.63
C GLN A 148 12.92 6.37 15.90
N PHE A 149 13.93 6.08 16.71
CA PHE A 149 13.81 5.41 18.01
C PHE A 149 13.18 6.34 19.05
#